data_AF-A0A067KKE7-F1
#
_entry.id   AF-A0A067KKE7-F1
#
_cell.length_a   1.000
_cell.length_b   1.000
_cell.length_c   1.000
_cell.angle_alpha   90.00
_cell.angle_beta   90.00
_cell.angle_gamma   90.00
#
_symmetry.space_group_name_H-M   'P 1'
#
loop_
_entity.id
_entity.type
_entity.pdbx_description
1 polymer ?
#
loop_
_entity_poly.entity_id
_entity_poly.type
_entity_poly.pdbx_seq_one_letter_code
_entity_poly.pdbx_strand_id
1 'polypeptide(L)'
;MDPPPLVYGAQGSMENNKGDPLMLPSGPITRSHTKRYGAAMSLYVQDQVTQELHHLIFNKCCVELEGTPRLLTLLEAYIDGVAYPSRTRT
;
A
#
# COMPACT_ATOMS: atom_id res chain seq x y z
N MET A 1 -31.73 -38.98 -39.71
CA MET A 1 -32.01 -37.75 -38.96
C MET A 1 -31.13 -37.80 -37.73
N ASP A 2 -29.94 -37.23 -37.83
CA ASP A 2 -29.01 -37.10 -36.71
C ASP A 2 -29.33 -35.84 -35.90
N PRO A 3 -29.19 -35.84 -34.56
CA PRO A 3 -29.43 -34.64 -33.77
C PRO A 3 -28.31 -33.61 -33.99
N PRO A 4 -28.58 -32.31 -33.83
CA PRO A 4 -27.56 -31.28 -34.04
C PRO A 4 -26.47 -31.38 -32.96
N PRO A 5 -25.22 -30.95 -33.26
CA PRO A 5 -24.18 -30.87 -32.24
C PRO A 5 -24.59 -29.83 -31.19
N LEU A 6 -24.55 -30.22 -29.92
CA LEU A 6 -24.67 -29.30 -28.79
C LEU A 6 -23.45 -28.36 -28.77
N VAL A 7 -23.55 -27.24 -29.48
CA VAL A 7 -22.69 -26.10 -29.27
C VAL A 7 -23.10 -25.46 -27.94
N TYR A 8 -22.58 -25.99 -26.83
CA TYR A 8 -22.52 -25.21 -25.60
C TYR A 8 -21.38 -24.21 -25.76
N GLY A 9 -21.74 -23.06 -26.34
CA GLY A 9 -20.95 -21.85 -26.26
C GLY A 9 -20.84 -21.43 -24.80
N ALA A 10 -19.69 -21.71 -24.21
CA ALA A 10 -19.18 -20.99 -23.05
C ALA A 10 -17.67 -21.06 -23.14
N GLN A 11 -17.12 -20.32 -24.10
CA GLN A 11 -15.70 -19.97 -24.10
C GLN A 11 -15.50 -19.07 -22.88
N GLY A 12 -15.28 -19.71 -21.72
CA GLY A 12 -14.84 -19.06 -20.50
C GLY A 12 -13.48 -18.46 -20.79
N SER A 13 -13.48 -17.20 -21.21
CA SER A 13 -12.35 -16.31 -20.98
C SER A 13 -12.10 -16.32 -19.47
N MET A 14 -11.25 -17.24 -18.99
CA MET A 14 -10.53 -17.00 -17.74
C MET A 14 -9.46 -15.99 -18.09
N GLU A 15 -9.91 -14.76 -18.34
CA GLU A 15 -9.09 -13.59 -18.16
C GLU A 15 -8.59 -13.65 -16.72
N ASN A 16 -7.32 -14.01 -16.60
CA ASN A 16 -6.58 -13.98 -15.36
C ASN A 16 -6.47 -12.50 -15.00
N ASN A 17 -7.48 -11.97 -14.30
CA ASN A 17 -7.56 -10.58 -13.88
C ASN A 17 -6.32 -10.25 -13.03
N LYS A 18 -5.29 -9.77 -13.73
CA LYS A 18 -4.03 -9.22 -13.24
C LYS A 18 -4.18 -7.70 -13.02
N GLY A 19 -5.42 -7.27 -12.77
CA GLY A 19 -5.77 -5.90 -12.40
C GLY A 19 -5.81 -5.74 -10.89
N ASP A 20 -6.24 -4.56 -10.45
CA ASP A 20 -6.40 -4.24 -9.02
C ASP A 20 -7.25 -5.32 -8.31
N PRO A 21 -6.69 -6.00 -7.29
CA PRO A 21 -7.40 -7.02 -6.51
C PRO A 21 -8.66 -6.53 -5.79
N LEU A 22 -8.81 -5.22 -5.59
CA LEU A 22 -9.99 -4.58 -5.00
C LEU A 22 -11.07 -4.21 -6.03
N MET A 23 -10.81 -4.39 -7.33
CA MET A 23 -11.85 -4.18 -8.32
C MET A 23 -12.89 -5.32 -8.33
N LEU A 24 -14.15 -4.92 -8.38
CA LEU A 24 -15.27 -5.83 -8.54
C LEU A 24 -15.34 -6.34 -9.98
N PRO A 25 -15.70 -7.62 -10.19
CA PRO A 25 -15.90 -8.15 -11.52
C PRO A 25 -17.18 -7.56 -12.12
N SER A 26 -17.21 -7.40 -13.45
CA SER A 26 -18.42 -7.00 -14.17
C SER A 26 -19.49 -8.10 -14.23
N GLY A 27 -19.10 -9.35 -13.93
CA GLY A 27 -19.98 -10.54 -13.93
C GLY A 27 -20.18 -11.17 -12.55
N PRO A 28 -20.74 -12.40 -12.49
CA PRO A 28 -21.00 -13.09 -11.24
C PRO A 28 -19.75 -13.25 -10.37
N ILE A 29 -19.90 -13.03 -9.06
CA ILE A 29 -18.81 -13.18 -8.10
C ILE A 29 -18.54 -14.66 -7.88
N THR A 30 -17.34 -15.09 -8.23
CA THR A 30 -16.87 -16.46 -8.02
C THR A 30 -16.26 -16.60 -6.63
N ARG A 31 -16.27 -17.82 -6.09
CA ARG A 31 -15.63 -18.13 -4.79
C ARG A 31 -14.14 -17.76 -4.75
N SER A 32 -13.42 -17.93 -5.86
CA SER A 32 -12.01 -17.57 -5.96
C SER A 32 -11.81 -16.06 -5.92
N HIS A 33 -12.71 -15.28 -6.54
CA HIS A 33 -12.72 -13.83 -6.43
C HIS A 33 -12.98 -13.37 -5.00
N THR A 34 -14.00 -13.91 -4.32
CA THR A 34 -14.28 -13.56 -2.91
C THR A 34 -13.07 -13.80 -2.01
N LYS A 35 -12.36 -14.91 -2.18
CA LYS A 35 -11.15 -15.21 -1.40
C LYS A 35 -10.03 -14.20 -1.68
N ARG A 36 -9.80 -13.85 -2.95
CA ARG A 36 -8.75 -12.88 -3.33
C ARG A 36 -9.09 -11.47 -2.85
N TYR A 37 -10.34 -11.06 -3.03
CA TYR A 37 -10.85 -9.77 -2.58
C TYR A 37 -10.74 -9.62 -1.07
N GLY A 38 -11.11 -10.65 -0.30
CA GLY A 38 -10.94 -10.64 1.16
C GLY A 38 -9.48 -10.47 1.58
N ALA A 39 -8.56 -11.19 0.96
CA ALA A 39 -7.13 -11.04 1.23
C ALA A 39 -6.61 -9.63 0.88
N ALA A 40 -7.04 -9.08 -0.27
CA ALA A 40 -6.68 -7.74 -0.71
C ALA A 40 -7.23 -6.66 0.23
N MET A 41 -8.48 -6.79 0.68
CA MET A 41 -9.09 -5.88 1.65
C MET A 41 -8.35 -5.87 2.98
N SER A 42 -7.96 -7.05 3.50
CA SER A 42 -7.17 -7.14 4.73
C SER A 42 -5.83 -6.43 4.60
N LEU A 43 -5.14 -6.62 3.47
CA LEU A 43 -3.87 -5.94 3.19
C LEU A 43 -4.06 -4.43 3.08
N TYR A 44 -5.08 -3.97 2.36
CA TYR A 44 -5.39 -2.56 2.21
C TYR A 44 -5.67 -1.89 3.56
N VAL A 45 -6.50 -2.50 4.41
CA VAL A 45 -6.78 -1.97 5.75
C VAL A 45 -5.51 -1.93 6.59
N GLN A 46 -4.67 -2.97 6.53
CA GLN A 46 -3.41 -3.00 7.27
C GLN A 46 -2.45 -1.90 6.83
N ASP A 47 -2.34 -1.66 5.52
CA ASP A 47 -1.49 -0.61 4.96
C ASP A 47 -2.00 0.78 5.37
N GLN A 48 -3.30 1.04 5.22
CA GLN A 48 -3.93 2.30 5.63
C GLN A 48 -3.75 2.56 7.13
N VAL A 49 -4.00 1.56 7.99
CA VAL A 49 -3.80 1.71 9.44
C VAL A 49 -2.35 1.98 9.78
N THR A 50 -1.41 1.34 9.08
CA THR A 50 0.02 1.54 9.30
C THR A 50 0.46 2.94 8.90
N GLN A 51 -0.01 3.43 7.74
CA GLN A 51 0.29 4.78 7.24
C GLN A 51 -0.30 5.85 8.16
N GLU A 52 -1.56 5.71 8.55
CA GLU A 52 -2.22 6.65 9.48
C GLU A 52 -1.55 6.65 10.85
N LEU A 53 -1.17 5.48 11.37
CA LEU A 53 -0.45 5.38 12.63
C LEU A 53 0.93 6.03 12.52
N HIS A 54 1.66 5.80 11.42
CA HIS A 54 2.95 6.42 11.18
C HIS A 54 2.83 7.95 11.11
N HIS A 55 1.84 8.47 10.39
CA HIS A 55 1.57 9.89 10.30
C HIS A 55 1.20 10.50 11.66
N LEU A 56 0.34 9.84 12.42
CA LEU A 56 -0.04 10.26 13.77
C LEU A 56 1.16 10.30 14.72
N ILE A 57 1.97 9.24 14.74
CA ILE A 57 3.17 9.16 15.60
C ILE A 57 4.18 10.22 15.17
N PHE A 58 4.42 10.38 13.87
CA PHE A 58 5.35 11.38 13.35
C PHE A 58 4.93 12.80 13.76
N ASN A 59 3.67 13.16 13.54
CA ASN A 59 3.17 14.49 13.90
C ASN A 59 3.26 14.74 15.41
N LYS A 60 2.91 13.74 16.22
CA LYS A 60 3.06 13.84 17.67
C LYS A 60 4.52 14.01 18.09
N CYS A 61 5.42 13.25 17.46
CA CYS A 61 6.86 13.32 17.70
C CYS A 61 7.40 14.72 17.35
N CYS A 62 7.00 15.30 16.22
CA CYS A 62 7.37 16.67 15.85
C CYS A 62 6.98 17.69 16.92
N VAL A 63 5.75 17.62 17.42
CA VAL A 63 5.26 18.53 18.48
C VAL A 63 6.05 18.34 19.78
N GLU A 64 6.33 17.10 20.18
CA GLU A 64 7.12 16.81 21.39
C GLU A 64 8.58 17.26 21.25
N LEU A 65 9.17 17.11 20.06
CA LEU A 65 10.51 17.60 19.75
C LEU A 65 10.60 19.13 19.77
N GLU A 66 9.59 19.83 19.26
CA GLU A 66 9.52 21.29 19.31
C GLU A 66 9.48 21.79 20.77
N GLY A 67 8.81 21.05 21.66
CA GLY A 67 8.87 21.26 23.11
C GLY A 67 10.23 20.94 23.75
N THR A 68 11.16 20.31 23.02
CA THR A 68 12.49 19.89 23.49
C THR A 68 13.60 20.52 22.64
N PRO A 69 13.82 21.84 22.73
CA PRO A 69 14.67 22.60 21.80
C PRO A 69 16.12 22.10 21.74
N ARG A 70 16.67 21.56 22.85
CA ARG A 70 18.04 21.01 22.87
C ARG A 70 18.20 19.78 21.97
N LEU A 71 17.19 18.90 21.95
CA LEU A 71 17.24 17.70 21.12
C LEU A 71 17.11 18.08 19.64
N LEU A 72 16.23 19.04 19.34
CA LEU A 72 16.04 19.57 17.99
C LEU A 72 17.33 20.20 17.44
N THR A 73 17.98 21.06 18.21
CA THR A 73 19.28 21.66 17.83
C THR A 73 20.38 20.62 17.58
N LEU A 74 20.44 19.54 18.37
CA LEU A 74 21.41 18.47 18.16
C LEU A 74 21.15 17.68 16.87
N LEU A 75 19.88 17.42 16.56
CA LEU A 75 19.48 16.74 15.32
C LEU A 75 19.76 17.61 14.09
N GLU A 76 19.46 18.90 14.14
CA GLU A 76 19.80 19.86 13.07
C GLU A 76 21.31 19.92 12.83
N ALA A 77 22.11 20.06 13.89
CA ALA A 77 23.57 20.08 13.78
C ALA A 77 24.13 18.75 13.23
N TYR A 78 23.51 17.61 13.55
CA TYR A 78 23.88 16.31 12.98
C TYR A 78 23.57 16.26 11.48
N ILE A 79 22.37 16.69 11.06
CA ILE A 79 21.98 16.72 9.64
C ILE A 79 22.87 17.66 8.84
N ASP A 80 23.13 18.87 9.35
CA ASP A 80 24.01 19.85 8.70
C ASP A 80 25.46 19.36 8.60
N GLY A 81 25.97 18.71 9.65
CA GLY A 81 27.31 18.11 9.64
C GLY A 81 27.45 16.93 8.68
N VAL A 82 26.36 16.22 8.39
CA VAL A 82 26.31 15.15 7.37
C VAL A 82 26.19 15.72 5.96
N ALA A 83 25.43 16.80 5.75
CA ALA A 83 25.22 17.43 4.45
C ALA A 83 26.40 18.30 4.00
N TYR A 84 27.09 18.96 4.93
CA TYR A 84 28.30 19.73 4.70
C TYR A 84 29.42 19.19 5.59
N PRO A 85 30.03 18.03 5.22
CA PRO A 85 31.19 17.53 5.93
C PRO A 85 32.24 18.61 5.86
N SER A 86 32.55 19.19 7.02
CA SER A 86 33.43 20.33 7.21
C SER A 86 34.55 20.32 6.18
N ARG A 87 34.56 21.30 5.27
CA ARG A 87 35.70 21.57 4.39
C ARG A 87 36.87 21.87 5.30
N THR A 88 37.70 20.87 5.57
CA THR A 88 38.91 20.98 6.37
C THR A 88 39.77 22.05 5.73
N ARG A 89 39.86 23.20 6.39
CA ARG A 89 40.78 24.26 6.04
C ARG A 89 41.84 24.32 7.13
N THR A 90 42.83 23.46 7.01
CA THR A 90 44.23 23.63 7.43
C THR A 90 45.05 22.57 6.73
#